data_AF-A0A6L7X430-F1
#
_entry.id   AF-A0A6L7X430-F1
#
_cell.length_a   1.000
_cell.length_b   1.000
_cell.length_c   1.000
_cell.angle_alpha   90.00
_cell.angle_beta   90.00
_cell.angle_gamma   90.00
#
_symmetry.space_group_name_H-M   'P 1'
#
loop_
_entity.id
_entity.type
_entity.pdbx_description
1 polymer ?
#
loop_
_entity_poly.entity_id
_entity_poly.type
_entity_poly.pdbx_seq_one_letter_code
_entity_poly.pdbx_strand_id
1 'polypeptide(L)'
;MADELYRLTLHAASRGLRDGQFSSVELTQSLLDRIESVDGRTGAYLTVTSDLALEQAANADARRATGDDGPLLGLPIALKDVLSTAGVQTTCASRILEGFIPP
;
A
#
# COMPACT_ATOMS: atom_id res chain seq x y z
N MET A 1 -9.12 13.83 12.25
CA MET A 1 -9.55 13.96 10.83
C MET A 1 -8.74 13.04 9.91
N ALA A 2 -7.45 12.80 10.18
CA ALA A 2 -6.63 11.79 9.47
C ALA A 2 -6.92 10.31 9.87
N ASP A 3 -7.63 10.07 10.99
CA ASP A 3 -7.73 8.75 11.64
C ASP A 3 -8.63 7.68 11.00
N GLU A 4 -9.19 7.88 9.80
CA GLU A 4 -10.03 6.84 9.18
C GLU A 4 -9.86 6.70 7.65
N LEU A 5 -8.77 7.20 7.06
CA LEU A 5 -8.55 7.03 5.61
C LEU A 5 -8.52 5.54 5.20
N TYR A 6 -8.04 4.66 6.07
CA TYR A 6 -8.08 3.20 5.88
C TYR A 6 -9.49 2.60 5.70
N ARG A 7 -10.56 3.33 6.02
CA ARG A 7 -11.95 2.89 5.84
C ARG A 7 -12.57 3.30 4.52
N LEU A 8 -11.90 4.16 3.76
CA LEU A 8 -12.44 4.63 2.50
C LEU A 8 -12.57 3.47 1.51
N THR A 9 -13.65 3.47 0.75
CA THR A 9 -13.73 2.63 -0.45
C THR A 9 -12.71 3.12 -1.47
N LEU A 10 -12.31 2.25 -2.40
CA LEU A 10 -11.40 2.62 -3.49
C LEU A 10 -11.89 3.87 -4.25
N HIS A 11 -13.19 3.97 -4.52
CA HIS A 11 -13.79 5.12 -5.21
C HIS A 11 -13.67 6.41 -4.39
N ALA A 12 -13.92 6.34 -3.08
CA ALA A 12 -13.81 7.49 -2.20
C ALA A 12 -12.35 7.93 -2.03
N ALA A 13 -11.42 6.98 -1.88
CA ALA A 13 -9.99 7.24 -1.83
C ALA A 13 -9.48 7.89 -3.11
N SER A 14 -9.84 7.33 -4.28
CA SER A 14 -9.46 7.86 -5.59
C SER A 14 -9.97 9.28 -5.82
N ARG A 15 -11.23 9.56 -5.44
CA ARG A 15 -11.78 10.92 -5.49
C ARG A 15 -11.06 11.86 -4.55
N GLY A 16 -10.87 11.47 -3.28
CA GLY A 16 -10.20 12.32 -2.29
C GLY A 16 -8.77 12.68 -2.69
N LEU A 17 -8.03 11.73 -3.29
CA LEU A 17 -6.74 12.02 -3.91
C LEU A 17 -6.92 13.08 -5.01
N ARG A 18 -7.72 12.82 -6.05
CA ARG A 18 -7.93 13.74 -7.19
C ARG A 18 -8.32 15.15 -6.75
N ASP A 19 -9.17 15.26 -5.74
CA ASP A 19 -9.67 16.53 -5.21
C ASP A 19 -8.64 17.22 -4.27
N GLY A 20 -7.51 16.58 -3.98
CA GLY A 20 -6.45 17.11 -3.11
C GLY A 20 -6.82 17.15 -1.62
N GLN A 21 -7.76 16.30 -1.18
CA GLN A 21 -8.21 16.25 0.21
C GLN A 21 -7.18 15.65 1.15
N PHE A 22 -6.33 14.77 0.63
CA PHE A 22 -5.19 14.15 1.29
C PHE A 22 -4.20 13.68 0.22
N SER A 23 -2.98 13.40 0.65
CA SER A 23 -1.89 12.84 -0.14
C SER A 23 -1.93 11.31 -0.19
N SER A 24 -1.26 10.72 -1.19
CA SER A 24 -1.01 9.28 -1.24
C SER A 24 -0.22 8.82 -0.01
N VAL A 25 0.70 9.65 0.49
CA VAL A 25 1.47 9.36 1.70
C VAL A 25 0.57 9.28 2.93
N GLU A 26 -0.33 10.24 3.14
CA GLU A 26 -1.29 10.22 4.26
C GLU A 26 -2.23 9.01 4.20
N LEU A 27 -2.72 8.68 3.00
CA LEU A 27 -3.54 7.48 2.81
C LEU A 27 -2.74 6.22 3.16
N THR A 28 -1.53 6.07 2.62
CA THR A 28 -0.66 4.91 2.85
C THR A 28 -0.32 4.76 4.33
N GLN A 29 0.04 5.85 5.01
CA GLN A 29 0.33 5.84 6.44
C GLN A 29 -0.88 5.35 7.25
N SER A 30 -2.09 5.83 6.93
CA SER A 30 -3.32 5.38 7.61
C SER A 30 -3.54 3.87 7.50
N LEU A 31 -3.19 3.25 6.37
CA LEU A 31 -3.26 1.80 6.18
C LEU A 31 -2.16 1.07 6.96
N LEU A 32 -0.93 1.59 6.99
CA LEU A 32 0.18 1.01 7.75
C LEU A 32 -0.10 1.04 9.26
N ASP A 33 -0.63 2.15 9.80
CA ASP A 33 -1.04 2.27 11.20
C ASP A 33 -2.17 1.27 11.53
N ARG A 34 -3.05 1.01 10.56
CA ARG A 34 -4.10 0.00 10.70
C ARG A 34 -3.54 -1.43 10.73
N ILE A 35 -2.54 -1.72 9.90
CA ILE A 35 -1.84 -3.01 9.92
C ILE A 35 -1.17 -3.22 11.27
N GLU A 36 -0.40 -2.23 11.76
CA GLU A 36 0.28 -2.31 13.05
C GLU A 36 -0.70 -2.58 14.21
N SER A 37 -1.84 -1.89 14.22
CA SER A 37 -2.82 -2.01 15.31
C SER A 37 -3.66 -3.30 15.30
N VAL A 38 -3.73 -4.03 14.18
CA VAL A 38 -4.65 -5.17 14.02
C VAL A 38 -3.97 -6.47 13.69
N ASP A 39 -2.88 -6.44 12.91
CA ASP A 39 -2.45 -7.63 12.22
C ASP A 39 -1.86 -8.69 13.14
N GLY A 40 -1.39 -8.29 14.33
CA GLY A 40 -1.03 -9.22 15.41
C GLY A 40 -2.19 -10.13 15.86
N ARG A 41 -3.45 -9.80 15.54
CA ARG A 41 -4.64 -10.61 15.82
C ARG A 41 -5.16 -11.35 14.61
N THR A 42 -4.96 -10.83 13.40
CA THR A 42 -5.52 -11.39 12.16
C THR A 42 -4.54 -12.28 11.40
N GLY A 43 -3.24 -11.99 11.47
CA GLY A 43 -2.21 -12.71 10.72
C GLY A 43 -2.45 -12.66 9.21
N ALA A 44 -2.90 -11.51 8.70
CA ALA A 44 -3.29 -11.33 7.31
C ALA A 44 -2.10 -11.02 6.39
N TYR A 45 -1.03 -10.40 6.90
CA TYR A 45 0.16 -10.07 6.11
C TYR A 45 1.34 -11.00 6.44
N LEU A 46 2.08 -11.40 5.41
CA LEU A 46 3.34 -12.15 5.56
C LEU A 46 4.55 -11.22 5.47
N THR A 47 4.57 -10.35 4.47
CA THR A 47 5.62 -9.35 4.24
C THR A 47 4.96 -7.98 4.12
N VAL A 48 5.22 -7.08 5.07
CA VAL A 48 4.79 -5.68 5.00
C VAL A 48 5.97 -4.83 4.53
N THR A 49 5.79 -4.08 3.45
CA THR A 49 6.85 -3.27 2.82
C THR A 49 6.64 -1.78 3.11
N SER A 50 6.65 -1.38 4.39
CA SER A 50 6.31 -0.02 4.82
C SER A 50 7.13 1.08 4.12
N ASP A 51 8.46 0.95 4.12
CA ASP A 51 9.36 1.95 3.53
C ASP A 51 9.12 2.08 2.02
N LEU A 52 9.05 0.95 1.32
CA LEU A 52 8.76 0.92 -0.12
C LEU A 52 7.38 1.52 -0.45
N ALA A 53 6.37 1.23 0.36
CA ALA A 53 5.02 1.76 0.16
C ALA A 53 4.99 3.28 0.31
N LEU A 54 5.68 3.82 1.32
CA LEU A 54 5.78 5.27 1.53
C LEU A 54 6.61 5.96 0.44
N GLU A 55 7.70 5.35 -0.03
CA GLU A 55 8.48 5.84 -1.16
C GLU A 55 7.64 5.93 -2.44
N GLN A 56 6.90 4.86 -2.76
CA GLN A 56 6.01 4.82 -3.92
C GLN A 56 4.87 5.83 -3.81
N ALA A 57 4.32 6.02 -2.61
CA ALA A 57 3.29 7.03 -2.34
C ALA A 57 3.81 8.46 -2.59
N ALA A 58 5.01 8.78 -2.09
CA ALA A 58 5.64 10.08 -2.34
C ALA A 58 5.90 10.31 -3.84
N ASN A 59 6.34 9.29 -4.57
CA ASN A 59 6.49 9.36 -6.03
C ASN A 59 5.14 9.60 -6.73
N ALA A 60 4.08 8.91 -6.30
CA ALA A 60 2.75 9.09 -6.84
C ALA A 60 2.24 10.52 -6.60
N ASP A 61 2.44 11.09 -5.42
CA ASP A 61 2.08 12.48 -5.14
C ASP A 61 2.84 13.47 -6.03
N ALA A 62 4.14 13.25 -6.25
CA ALA A 62 4.92 14.08 -7.17
C ALA A 62 4.39 14.02 -8.61
N ARG A 63 4.03 12.82 -9.09
CA ARG A 63 3.41 12.65 -10.42
C ARG A 63 2.06 13.33 -10.51
N ARG A 64 1.19 13.14 -9.51
CA ARG A 64 -0.13 13.77 -9.44
C ARG A 64 -0.05 15.30 -9.43
N ALA A 65 0.95 15.88 -8.77
CA ALA A 65 1.18 17.33 -8.77
C ALA A 65 1.51 17.88 -10.17
N THR A 66 2.01 17.04 -11.09
CA THR A 66 2.25 17.40 -12.50
C THR A 66 1.05 17.15 -13.43
N GLY A 67 -0.09 16.69 -12.89
CA GLY A 67 -1.31 16.44 -13.64
C GLY A 67 -1.49 15.01 -14.15
N ASP A 68 -0.64 14.07 -13.73
CA ASP A 68 -0.86 12.64 -14.01
C ASP A 68 -2.10 12.13 -13.26
N ASP A 69 -3.07 11.60 -14.02
CA ASP A 69 -4.38 11.19 -13.55
C ASP A 69 -4.61 9.67 -13.67
N GLY A 70 -3.53 8.88 -13.73
CA GLY A 70 -3.58 7.43 -13.84
C GLY A 70 -4.62 6.80 -12.89
N PRO A 71 -5.39 5.79 -13.35
CA PRO A 71 -6.64 5.38 -12.70
C PRO A 71 -6.49 4.89 -11.25
N LEU A 72 -5.31 4.36 -10.88
CA LEU A 72 -4.97 3.89 -9.54
C LEU A 72 -3.74 4.61 -8.94
N LEU A 73 -3.29 5.72 -9.54
CA LEU A 73 -2.10 6.43 -9.09
C LEU A 73 -2.30 6.96 -7.65
N GLY A 74 -1.44 6.52 -6.74
CA GLY A 74 -1.47 6.88 -5.32
C GLY A 74 -2.39 6.03 -4.44
N LEU A 75 -2.98 4.96 -4.97
CA LEU A 75 -3.79 4.02 -4.18
C LEU A 75 -2.92 2.84 -3.68
N PRO A 76 -2.88 2.57 -2.36
CA PRO A 76 -2.17 1.41 -1.82
C PRO A 76 -2.76 0.08 -2.29
N ILE A 77 -1.92 -0.94 -2.46
CA ILE A 77 -2.33 -2.31 -2.80
C ILE A 77 -1.67 -3.32 -1.87
N ALA A 78 -2.38 -4.42 -1.60
CA ALA A 78 -1.84 -5.61 -0.95
C ALA A 78 -1.96 -6.79 -1.92
N LEU A 79 -0.90 -7.58 -2.03
CA LEU A 79 -0.83 -8.72 -2.94
C LEU A 79 -0.85 -10.03 -2.14
N LYS A 80 -1.53 -11.03 -2.69
CA LYS A 80 -1.45 -12.39 -2.13
C LYS A 80 -0.04 -12.91 -2.35
N ASP A 81 0.56 -13.50 -1.33
CA ASP A 81 1.93 -14.07 -1.33
C ASP A 81 2.10 -15.32 -2.22
N VAL A 82 1.24 -15.52 -3.20
CA VAL A 82 1.37 -16.53 -4.26
C VAL A 82 1.66 -15.89 -5.63
N LEU A 83 1.88 -14.58 -5.64
CA LEU A 83 2.22 -13.78 -6.80
C LEU A 83 3.64 -13.24 -6.59
N SER A 84 4.55 -13.55 -7.51
CA SER A 84 5.92 -13.02 -7.46
C SER A 84 5.92 -11.51 -7.52
N THR A 85 6.56 -10.89 -6.54
CA THR A 85 6.77 -9.45 -6.47
C THR A 85 8.27 -9.17 -6.56
N ALA A 86 8.72 -8.53 -7.64
CA ALA A 86 10.14 -8.29 -7.89
C ALA A 86 10.78 -7.53 -6.71
N GLY A 87 11.92 -8.03 -6.21
CA GLY A 87 12.63 -7.42 -5.08
C GLY A 87 11.97 -7.56 -3.70
N VAL A 88 10.81 -8.21 -3.60
CA VAL A 88 10.09 -8.45 -2.34
C VAL A 88 9.96 -9.94 -2.08
N GLN A 89 10.24 -10.38 -0.85
CA GLN A 89 10.13 -11.80 -0.49
C GLN A 89 8.73 -12.34 -0.81
N THR A 90 8.70 -13.47 -1.53
CA THR A 90 7.47 -14.20 -1.86
C THR A 90 7.59 -15.64 -1.39
N THR A 91 6.75 -16.11 -0.46
CA THR A 91 6.94 -17.44 0.18
C THR A 91 5.89 -18.49 -0.23
N CYS A 92 4.81 -18.09 -0.92
CA CYS A 92 3.63 -18.95 -1.12
C CYS A 92 3.08 -19.52 0.20
N ALA A 93 3.28 -18.81 1.31
CA ALA A 93 3.03 -19.28 2.68
C ALA A 93 3.69 -20.64 3.00
N SER A 94 4.87 -20.92 2.42
CA SER A 94 5.58 -22.19 2.56
C SER A 94 7.04 -21.96 2.93
N ARG A 95 7.56 -22.76 3.86
CA ARG A 95 8.99 -22.76 4.25
C ARG A 95 9.92 -23.11 3.09
N ILE A 96 9.43 -23.75 2.03
CA ILE A 96 10.23 -24.07 0.84
C ILE A 96 10.77 -22.79 0.17
N LEU A 97 10.01 -21.70 0.22
CA LEU A 97 10.35 -20.42 -0.41
C LEU A 97 10.68 -19.33 0.62
N GLU A 98 11.00 -19.71 1.86
CA GLU A 98 11.52 -18.76 2.84
C GLU A 98 12.81 -18.12 2.31
N GLY A 99 12.87 -16.78 2.26
CA GLY A 99 13.99 -16.04 1.68
C GLY A 99 13.99 -15.94 0.14
N PHE A 100 13.00 -16.48 -0.58
CA PHE A 100 12.91 -16.32 -2.03
C PHE A 100 12.54 -14.88 -2.42
N ILE A 101 13.42 -14.22 -3.16
CA ILE A 101 13.21 -12.88 -3.73
C ILE A 101 13.16 -13.03 -5.25
N PRO A 102 11.98 -12.83 -5.89
CA PRO A 102 11.85 -12.85 -7.33
C PRO A 102 12.71 -11.77 -8.02
N PRO A 103 13.28 -12.08 -9.19
CA PRO A 103 14.06 -11.12 -9.99
C PRO A 103 13.21 -10.00 -10.57
#